data_AF-A0A937WJG1-F1
#
_entry.id   AF-A0A937WJG1-F1
#
_cell.length_a   1.000
_cell.length_b   1.000
_cell.length_c   1.000
_cell.angle_alpha   90.00
_cell.angle_beta   90.00
_cell.angle_gamma   90.00
#
_symmetry.space_group_name_H-M   'P 1'
#
loop_
_entity.id
_entity.type
_entity.pdbx_description
1 polymer ?
#
loop_
_entity_poly.entity_id
_entity_poly.type
_entity_poly.pdbx_seq_one_letter_code
_entity_poly.pdbx_strand_id
1 'polypeptide(L)'
;MDMFKHSDETLVSEALEGSQLAFERLVKQYQYHVLKTALSVLNDEQAAQDVAQETFLSAYINLMKLRDKRKFGGWLTQITINLSKR
;
A
#
# COMPACT_ATOMS: atom_id res chain seq x y z
N MET A 1 -14.93 14.38 -8.09
CA MET A 1 -15.45 13.99 -6.77
C MET A 1 -15.95 12.55 -6.91
N ASP A 2 -15.09 11.56 -6.68
CA ASP A 2 -15.52 10.16 -6.64
C ASP A 2 -16.36 9.99 -5.36
N MET A 3 -17.68 9.96 -5.51
CA MET A 3 -18.65 9.91 -4.40
C MET A 3 -18.81 8.52 -3.78
N PHE A 4 -18.05 7.52 -4.22
CA PHE A 4 -18.12 6.15 -3.68
C PHE A 4 -16.75 5.71 -3.18
N LYS A 5 -16.66 5.51 -1.86
CA LYS A 5 -15.50 4.87 -1.24
C LYS A 5 -15.54 3.38 -1.61
N HIS A 6 -14.70 2.97 -2.55
CA HIS A 6 -14.56 1.56 -2.90
C HIS A 6 -13.91 0.81 -1.73
N SER A 7 -14.33 -0.44 -1.50
CA SER A 7 -13.66 -1.28 -0.50
C SER A 7 -12.28 -1.72 -1.02
N ASP A 8 -11.38 -2.05 -0.09
CA ASP A 8 -10.07 -2.62 -0.44
C ASP A 8 -10.23 -3.85 -1.34
N GLU A 9 -11.21 -4.70 -1.05
CA GLU A 9 -11.47 -5.92 -1.81
C GLU A 9 -11.80 -5.64 -3.28
N THR A 10 -12.65 -4.63 -3.53
CA THR A 10 -13.00 -4.20 -4.89
C THR A 10 -11.78 -3.66 -5.61
N LEU A 11 -11.06 -2.71 -5.00
CA LEU A 11 -9.90 -2.08 -5.63
C LEU A 11 -8.76 -3.08 -5.89
N VAL A 12 -8.52 -4.00 -4.97
CA VAL A 12 -7.54 -5.08 -5.16
C VAL A 12 -7.95 -6.00 -6.30
N SER A 13 -9.23 -6.34 -6.43
CA SER A 13 -9.72 -7.20 -7.52
C SER A 13 -9.53 -6.53 -8.88
N GLU A 14 -9.95 -5.28 -9.01
CA GLU A 14 -9.78 -4.50 -10.25
C GLU A 14 -8.30 -4.31 -10.59
N ALA A 15 -7.44 -4.05 -9.59
CA ALA A 15 -6.00 -3.91 -9.81
C ALA A 15 -5.37 -5.23 -10.30
N LEU A 16 -5.80 -6.37 -9.78
CA LEU A 16 -5.36 -7.70 -10.24
C LEU A 16 -5.82 -8.01 -11.68
N GLU A 17 -6.94 -7.41 -12.11
CA GLU A 17 -7.45 -7.48 -13.48
C GLU A 17 -6.75 -6.49 -14.43
N GLY A 18 -5.79 -5.70 -13.92
CA GLY A 18 -4.97 -4.77 -14.71
C GLY A 18 -5.38 -3.30 -14.61
N SER A 19 -6.35 -2.95 -13.76
CA SER A 19 -6.75 -1.55 -13.55
C SER A 19 -5.70 -0.77 -12.75
N GLN A 20 -4.88 0.01 -13.46
CA GLN A 20 -3.91 0.91 -12.83
C GLN A 20 -4.59 1.97 -11.96
N LEU A 21 -5.76 2.46 -12.38
CA LEU A 21 -6.56 3.42 -11.61
C LEU A 21 -7.02 2.85 -10.26
N ALA A 22 -7.36 1.56 -10.21
CA ALA A 22 -7.72 0.92 -8.95
C ALA A 22 -6.54 0.85 -7.98
N PHE A 23 -5.34 0.55 -8.49
CA PHE A 23 -4.14 0.59 -7.67
C PHE A 23 -3.77 2.02 -7.24
N GLU A 24 -3.91 3.01 -8.11
CA GLU A 24 -3.71 4.42 -7.75
C GLU A 24 -4.64 4.86 -6.60
N ARG A 25 -5.89 4.39 -6.60
CA ARG A 25 -6.84 4.62 -5.51
C ARG A 25 -6.37 3.97 -4.20
N LEU A 26 -5.83 2.75 -4.25
CA LEU A 26 -5.20 2.12 -3.08
C LEU A 26 -4.01 2.97 -2.58
N VAL A 27 -3.13 3.44 -3.47
CA VAL A 27 -2.02 4.32 -3.08
C VAL A 27 -2.53 5.57 -2.37
N LYS A 28 -3.52 6.27 -2.95
CA LYS A 28 -4.12 7.48 -2.35
C LYS A 28 -4.75 7.20 -0.98
N GLN A 29 -5.38 6.04 -0.81
CA GLN A 29 -6.00 5.64 0.47
C GLN A 29 -4.96 5.34 1.56
N TYR A 30 -3.79 4.81 1.20
CA TYR A 30 -2.81 4.30 2.17
C TYR A 30 -1.52 5.12 2.30
N GLN A 31 -1.25 6.08 1.41
CA GLN A 31 0.02 6.82 1.37
C GLN A 31 0.41 7.44 2.71
N TYR A 32 -0.56 8.05 3.42
CA TYR A 32 -0.31 8.66 4.72
C TYR A 32 -0.03 7.61 5.81
N HIS A 33 -0.77 6.49 5.80
CA HIS A 33 -0.57 5.39 6.74
C HIS A 33 0.80 4.74 6.57
N VAL A 34 1.19 4.47 5.33
CA VAL A 34 2.50 3.88 5.00
C VAL A 34 3.62 4.83 5.42
N LEU A 35 3.55 6.11 5.06
CA LEU A 35 4.56 7.09 5.43
C LEU A 35 4.69 7.23 6.95
N LYS A 36 3.57 7.34 7.67
CA LYS A 36 3.56 7.42 9.14
C LYS A 36 4.15 6.16 9.79
N THR A 37 3.83 4.98 9.24
CA THR A 37 4.38 3.71 9.74
C THR A 37 5.89 3.67 9.54
N ALA A 38 6.38 3.97 8.33
CA ALA A 38 7.82 3.99 8.05
C ALA A 38 8.55 5.01 8.92
N LEU A 39 8.00 6.23 9.06
CA LEU A 39 8.57 7.29 9.90
C LEU A 39 8.65 6.87 11.37
N SER A 40 7.65 6.14 11.88
CA SER A 40 7.66 5.66 13.26
C SER A 40 8.76 4.63 13.56
N VAL A 41 9.26 3.94 12.52
CA VAL A 41 10.32 2.93 12.65
C VAL A 41 11.70 3.54 12.41
N LEU A 42 11.83 4.41 11.40
CA LEU A 42 13.11 4.95 10.95
C LEU A 42 13.50 6.25 11.67
N ASN A 43 12.53 7.03 12.13
CA ASN A 43 12.73 8.38 12.68
C ASN A 43 13.54 9.31 11.73
N ASP A 44 13.40 9.10 10.42
CA ASP A 44 14.02 9.88 9.34
C ASP A 44 12.98 10.07 8.23
N GLU A 45 12.71 11.32 7.85
CA GLU A 45 11.68 11.65 6.87
C GLU A 45 12.06 11.23 5.45
N GLN A 46 13.31 11.42 5.04
CA GLN A 46 13.77 11.07 3.70
C GLN A 46 13.75 9.54 3.52
N ALA A 47 14.31 8.81 4.49
CA ALA A 47 14.29 7.35 4.46
C ALA A 47 12.86 6.80 4.51
N ALA A 48 11.95 7.44 5.26
CA ALA A 48 10.54 7.05 5.29
C ALA A 48 9.83 7.27 3.95
N GLN A 49 10.14 8.35 3.23
CA GLN A 49 9.60 8.60 1.88
C GLN A 49 10.10 7.53 0.89
N ASP A 50 11.38 7.17 0.95
CA ASP A 50 11.96 6.14 0.09
C ASP A 50 11.33 4.76 0.36
N VAL A 51 11.18 4.38 1.64
CA VAL A 51 10.51 3.14 2.02
C VAL A 51 9.02 3.15 1.64
N ALA A 52 8.34 4.29 1.71
CA ALA A 52 6.95 4.38 1.29
C ALA A 52 6.81 4.08 -0.22
N GLN A 53 7.71 4.61 -1.05
CA GLN A 53 7.75 4.31 -2.48
C GLN A 53 8.04 2.83 -2.73
N GLU A 54 9.07 2.26 -2.09
CA GLU A 54 9.41 0.84 -2.24
C GLU A 54 8.27 -0.08 -1.75
N THR A 55 7.54 0.34 -0.71
CA THR A 55 6.36 -0.38 -0.20
C THR A 55 5.30 -0.51 -1.31
N PHE A 56 4.92 0.59 -1.96
CA PHE A 56 3.89 0.54 -2.99
C PHE A 56 4.36 -0.20 -4.24
N LEU A 57 5.63 -0.06 -4.62
CA LEU A 57 6.21 -0.84 -5.72
C LEU A 57 6.18 -2.35 -5.40
N SER A 58 6.60 -2.72 -4.19
CA SER A 58 6.57 -4.11 -3.70
C SER A 58 5.15 -4.65 -3.63
N ALA A 59 4.20 -3.83 -3.17
CA ALA A 59 2.79 -4.18 -3.10
C ALA A 59 2.19 -4.40 -4.51
N TYR A 60 2.53 -3.55 -5.48
CA TYR A 60 2.08 -3.71 -6.86
C TYR A 60 2.59 -5.03 -7.46
N ILE A 61 3.90 -5.30 -7.35
CA ILE A 61 4.53 -6.51 -7.90
C ILE A 61 3.99 -7.79 -7.25
N ASN A 62 3.72 -7.73 -5.94
CA ASN A 62 3.32 -8.91 -5.16
C ASN A 62 1.83 -8.98 -4.87
N LEU A 63 0.98 -8.16 -5.51
CA LEU A 63 -0.44 -8.07 -5.18
C LEU A 63 -1.15 -9.43 -5.31
N MET A 64 -0.75 -10.25 -6.29
CA MET A 64 -1.28 -11.61 -6.48
C MET A 64 -1.02 -12.55 -5.30
N LYS A 65 -0.06 -12.24 -4.42
CA LYS A 65 0.26 -13.04 -3.22
C LYS A 65 -0.65 -12.71 -2.04
N LEU A 66 -1.48 -11.66 -2.13
CA LEU A 66 -2.43 -11.30 -1.09
C LEU A 66 -3.57 -12.34 -1.06
N ARG A 67 -3.62 -13.13 0.02
CA ARG A 67 -4.59 -14.23 0.17
C ARG A 67 -6.02 -13.77 0.48
N ASP A 68 -6.17 -12.68 1.23
CA ASP A 68 -7.47 -12.09 1.57
C ASP A 68 -7.44 -10.61 1.20
N LYS A 69 -8.18 -10.25 0.15
CA LYS A 69 -8.21 -8.91 -0.43
C LYS A 69 -8.71 -7.86 0.57
N ARG A 70 -9.56 -8.26 1.54
CA ARG A 70 -10.06 -7.38 2.61
C ARG A 70 -8.99 -7.03 3.64
N LYS A 71 -7.85 -7.73 3.63
CA LYS A 71 -6.72 -7.52 4.55
C LYS A 71 -5.58 -6.71 3.90
N PHE A 72 -5.84 -6.03 2.78
CA PHE A 72 -4.83 -5.25 2.07
C PHE A 72 -4.07 -4.29 3.00
N GLY A 73 -4.76 -3.49 3.82
CA GLY A 73 -4.10 -2.55 4.72
C GLY A 73 -3.13 -3.21 5.73
N GLY A 74 -3.50 -4.37 6.29
CA GLY A 74 -2.64 -5.12 7.20
C GLY A 74 -1.43 -5.73 6.48
N TRP A 75 -1.66 -6.28 5.29
CA TRP A 75 -0.59 -6.82 4.44
C TRP A 75 0.40 -5.73 4.00
N LEU A 76 -0.10 -4.57 3.59
CA LEU A 76 0.69 -3.41 3.22
C LEU A 76 1.55 -2.91 4.39
N THR A 77 0.96 -2.84 5.59
CA THR A 77 1.67 -2.49 6.83
C THR A 77 2.84 -3.45 7.11
N GLN A 78 2.64 -4.76 6.88
CA GLN A 78 3.70 -5.75 7.05
C GLN A 78 4.85 -5.54 6.05
N ILE A 79 4.54 -5.19 4.80
CA ILE A 79 5.56 -4.84 3.80
C ILE A 79 6.36 -3.62 4.28
N THR A 80 5.68 -2.55 4.70
CA THR A 80 6.33 -1.33 5.20
C THR A 80 7.29 -1.63 6.35
N ILE A 81 6.81 -2.34 7.39
CA ILE A 81 7.63 -2.70 8.56
C ILE A 81 8.84 -3.54 8.17
N ASN A 82 8.67 -4.49 7.23
CA ASN A 82 9.77 -5.33 6.77
C ASN A 82 10.83 -4.51 6.02
N LEU A 83 10.42 -3.57 5.17
CA LEU A 83 11.33 -2.69 4.43
C LEU A 83 12.04 -1.69 5.36
N SER A 84 11.34 -1.15 6.37
CA SER A 84 11.94 -0.24 7.36
C SER A 84 12.97 -0.89 8.29
N LYS A 85 13.08 -2.21 8.30
CA LYS A 85 14.01 -2.97 9.18
C LYS A 85 15.18 -3.61 8.43
N ARG A 86 15.27 -3.40 7.12
CA ARG A 86 16.36 -3.95 6.30
C ARG A 86 17.70 -3.31 6.61
#